data_AF-A0A1W9U6W9-F1
#
_entry.id   AF-A0A1W9U6W9-F1
#
_cell.length_a   1.000
_cell.length_b   1.000
_cell.length_c   1.000
_cell.angle_alpha   90.00
_cell.angle_beta   90.00
_cell.angle_gamma   90.00
#
_symmetry.space_group_name_H-M   'P 1'
#
loop_
_entity.id
_entity.type
_entity.pdbx_description
1 polymer ?
#
loop_
_entity_poly.entity_id
_entity_poly.type
_entity_poly.pdbx_seq_one_letter_code
_entity_poly.pdbx_strand_id
1 'polypeptide(L)' 'MGQKSKDKRTVKPGSMMGAGIAIGMGAGVAIGAAMDNIGAGLAIGAGIGVALGVALSQRGRKESKDDGS' A
#
# COMPACT_ATOMS: atom_id res chain seq x y z
N MET A 1 -8.32 40.69 -15.37
CA MET A 1 -7.18 40.11 -14.62
C MET A 1 -7.67 39.21 -13.50
N GLY A 2 -7.14 37.99 -13.37
CA GLY A 2 -7.14 37.23 -12.10
C GLY A 2 -8.04 35.99 -12.04
N GLN A 3 -7.74 34.95 -12.84
CA GLN A 3 -8.29 33.61 -12.60
C GLN A 3 -7.75 33.09 -11.27
N LYS A 4 -8.64 32.95 -10.28
CA LYS A 4 -8.34 32.45 -8.95
C LYS A 4 -8.01 30.95 -9.02
N SER A 5 -6.80 30.62 -8.58
CA SER A 5 -6.17 29.31 -8.51
C SER A 5 -7.10 28.21 -7.98
N LYS A 6 -7.37 27.20 -8.82
CA LYS A 6 -7.87 25.90 -8.39
C LYS A 6 -6.66 25.08 -7.97
N ASP A 7 -6.35 25.11 -6.68
CA ASP A 7 -5.35 24.24 -6.06
C ASP A 7 -5.88 22.80 -6.08
N LYS A 8 -5.70 22.13 -7.23
CA LYS A 8 -5.85 20.69 -7.33
C LYS A 8 -4.64 20.10 -6.63
N ARG A 9 -4.74 19.92 -5.30
CA ARG A 9 -3.91 18.94 -4.59
C ARG A 9 -4.24 17.57 -5.18
N THR A 10 -3.53 17.25 -6.25
CA THR A 10 -3.43 15.90 -6.78
C THR A 10 -2.72 15.09 -5.71
N VAL A 11 -3.51 14.51 -4.81
CA VAL A 11 -3.09 13.36 -4.01
C VAL A 11 -2.65 12.32 -5.03
N LYS A 12 -1.35 12.28 -5.33
CA LYS A 12 -0.76 11.22 -6.13
C LYS A 12 -1.28 9.91 -5.54
N PRO A 13 -1.81 8.98 -6.34
CA PRO A 13 -2.26 7.69 -5.82
C PRO A 13 -1.11 7.13 -4.99
N GLY A 14 -1.33 7.04 -3.68
CA GLY A 14 -0.30 6.59 -2.75
C GLY A 14 0.22 5.26 -3.23
N SER A 15 1.54 5.06 -3.21
CA SER A 15 2.13 3.81 -3.69
C SER A 15 1.41 2.64 -3.03
N MET A 16 0.81 1.76 -3.83
CA MET A 16 0.12 0.54 -3.37
C MET A 16 1.02 -0.34 -2.48
N MET A 17 2.34 -0.14 -2.57
CA MET A 17 3.35 -0.66 -1.66
C MET A 17 3.05 -0.33 -0.19
N GLY A 18 2.73 0.93 0.12
CA GLY A 18 2.45 1.37 1.50
C GLY A 18 1.18 0.74 2.08
N ALA A 19 0.15 0.57 1.23
CA ALA A 19 -1.06 -0.14 1.62
C ALA A 19 -0.78 -1.62 1.92
N GLY A 20 0.00 -2.31 1.07
CA GLY A 20 0.41 -3.68 1.30
C GLY A 20 1.18 -3.87 2.61
N ILE A 21 2.15 -2.99 2.89
CA ILE A 21 2.92 -3.03 4.15
C ILE A 21 2.01 -2.79 5.36
N ALA A 22 1.11 -1.80 5.33
CA ALA A 22 0.21 -1.51 6.44
C ALA A 22 -0.72 -2.70 6.76
N ILE A 23 -1.28 -3.34 5.73
CA ILE A 23 -2.12 -4.54 5.87
C ILE A 23 -1.31 -5.71 6.44
N GLY A 24 -0.14 -5.98 5.85
CA GLY A 24 0.73 -7.08 6.29
C GLY A 24 1.24 -6.91 7.72
N MET A 25 1.62 -5.69 8.11
CA MET A 25 2.04 -5.38 9.48
C MET A 25 0.89 -5.51 10.49
N GLY A 26 -0.29 -4.97 10.17
CA GLY A 26 -1.46 -5.08 11.05
C GLY A 26 -1.88 -6.54 11.28
N ALA A 27 -1.93 -7.33 10.21
CA ALA A 27 -2.23 -8.77 10.30
C ALA A 27 -1.10 -9.55 11.01
N GLY A 28 0.16 -9.27 10.67
CA GLY A 28 1.32 -9.96 11.25
C GLY A 28 1.47 -9.74 12.75
N VAL A 29 1.23 -8.52 13.23
CA VAL A 29 1.23 -8.21 14.67
C VAL A 29 0.09 -8.94 15.39
N ALA A 30 -1.11 -8.98 14.81
CA ALA A 30 -2.24 -9.71 15.39
C ALA A 30 -1.98 -11.22 15.46
N ILE A 31 -1.42 -11.80 14.40
CA ILE A 31 -1.04 -13.22 14.35
C ILE A 31 0.09 -13.51 15.34
N GLY A 32 1.12 -12.67 15.38
CA GLY A 32 2.24 -12.81 16.32
C GLY A 32 1.81 -12.71 17.78
N ALA A 33 0.86 -11.81 18.07
CA ALA A 33 0.28 -11.67 19.40
C ALA A 33 -0.55 -12.91 19.78
N ALA A 34 -1.31 -13.47 18.84
CA ALA A 34 -2.06 -14.71 19.06
C ALA A 34 -1.16 -15.94 19.25
N MET A 35 0.03 -15.92 18.65
CA MET A 35 1.03 -17.00 18.77
C MET A 35 2.02 -16.82 19.93
N ASP A 36 1.88 -15.76 20.73
CA ASP A 36 2.87 -15.34 21.75
C ASP A 36 4.29 -15.19 21.18
N ASN A 37 4.39 -14.95 19.86
CA ASN A 37 5.66 -14.83 19.13
C ASN A 37 5.58 -13.71 18.10
N ILE A 38 5.81 -12.49 18.58
CA ILE A 38 5.80 -11.28 17.76
C ILE A 38 6.86 -11.33 16.65
N GLY A 39 8.01 -11.97 16.90
CA GLY A 39 9.06 -12.14 15.89
C GLY A 39 8.59 -12.93 14.67
N ALA A 40 7.93 -14.09 14.90
CA ALA A 40 7.34 -14.89 13.82
C ALA A 40 6.21 -14.13 13.12
N GLY A 41 5.32 -13.46 13.87
CA GLY A 41 4.23 -12.67 13.31
C GLY A 41 4.71 -11.51 12.42
N LEU A 42 5.76 -10.79 12.83
CA LEU A 42 6.38 -9.74 12.02
C LEU A 42 7.04 -10.28 10.77
N ALA A 43 7.76 -11.42 10.84
CA ALA A 43 8.37 -12.03 9.67
C ALA A 43 7.32 -12.45 8.63
N ILE A 44 6.24 -13.09 9.09
CA ILE A 44 5.11 -13.50 8.24
C ILE A 44 4.40 -12.26 7.68
N GLY A 45 4.08 -11.29 8.53
CA GLY A 45 3.40 -10.05 8.15
C GLY A 45 4.21 -9.20 7.17
N ALA A 46 5.53 -9.11 7.35
CA ALA A 46 6.43 -8.43 6.41
C ALA A 46 6.46 -9.13 5.06
N GLY A 47 6.60 -10.46 5.05
CA GLY A 47 6.59 -11.25 3.81
C GLY A 47 5.28 -11.09 3.03
N ILE A 48 4.14 -11.23 3.72
CA ILE A 48 2.81 -11.04 3.12
C ILE A 48 2.62 -9.59 2.67
N GLY A 49 2.97 -8.60 3.50
CA GLY A 49 2.77 -7.18 3.20
C GLY A 49 3.59 -6.71 1.99
N VAL A 50 4.84 -7.18 1.88
CA VAL A 50 5.68 -6.93 0.69
C VAL A 50 5.11 -7.64 -0.53
N ALA A 51 4.72 -8.91 -0.42
CA ALA A 51 4.15 -9.66 -1.54
C ALA A 51 2.85 -9.00 -2.07
N LEU A 52 1.95 -8.60 -1.17
CA LEU A 52 0.72 -7.88 -1.51
C LEU A 52 1.03 -6.50 -2.08
N GLY A 53 1.95 -5.74 -1.47
CA GLY A 53 2.36 -4.42 -1.95
C GLY A 53 2.94 -4.48 -3.36
N VAL A 54 3.78 -5.49 -3.65
CA VAL A 54 4.34 -5.75 -4.98
C VAL A 54 3.27 -6.21 -5.96
N ALA A 55 2.38 -7.12 -5.57
CA ALA A 55 1.30 -7.60 -6.43
C ALA A 55 0.30 -6.48 -6.80
N LEU A 56 -0.11 -5.68 -5.82
CA LEU A 56 -1.01 -4.54 -5.99
C LEU A 56 -0.32 -3.41 -6.77
N SER A 57 0.98 -3.17 -6.55
CA SER A 57 1.76 -2.20 -7.33
C SER A 57 1.89 -2.61 -8.79
N GLN A 58 2.07 -3.91 -9.07
CA GLN A 58 2.08 -4.45 -10.43
C GLN A 58 0.70 -4.34 -11.10
N ARG A 59 -0.39 -4.55 -10.33
CA ARG A 59 -1.77 -4.39 -10.83
C ARG A 59 -2.09 -2.92 -11.14
N GLY A 60 -1.74 -2.00 -10.25
CA GLY A 60 -1.94 -0.56 -10.44
C GLY A 60 -1.15 0.02 -11.61
N ARG A 61 0.02 -0.56 -11.94
CA ARG A 61 0.76 -0.19 -13.17
C ARG A 61 0.06 -0.58 -14.46
N LYS A 62 -0.87 -1.55 -14.44
CA LYS A 62 -1.70 -1.89 -15.61
C LYS A 62 -2.88 -0.92 -15.79
N GLU A 63 -3.31 -0.26 -14.73
CA GLU A 63 -4.48 0.64 -14.75
C GLU A 63 -4.12 2.10 -15.07
N SER A 64 -2.83 2.47 -15.08
CA SER A 64 -2.38 3.81 -15.51
C SER A 64 -2.00 3.89 -17.00
N LYS A 65 -2.50 2.97 -17.84
CA LYS A 65 -2.26 3.00 -19.30
C LYS A 65 -3.54 2.97 -20.13
N ASP A 66 -4.62 3.55 -19.61
CA ASP A 66 -5.85 3.81 -20.37
C ASP A 66 -6.63 4.99 -19.75
N ASP A 67 -6.00 6.15 -19.68
CA ASP A 67 -6.69 7.44 -19.43
C ASP A 67 -5.77 8.57 -19.87
N GLY A 68 -5.68 8.80 -21.19
CA GLY A 68 -5.03 9.98 -21.73
C GLY A 68 -4.42 9.83 -23.12
N SER A 69 -5.26 9.70 -24.16
CA SER A 69 -5.20 10.36 -25.49
C SER A 69 -5.89 9.52 -26.56
#